data_AF-W7VUU4-F1
#
_entry.id   AF-W7VUU4-F1
#
_cell.length_a   1.000
_cell.length_b   1.000
_cell.length_c   1.000
_cell.angle_alpha   90.00
_cell.angle_beta   90.00
_cell.angle_gamma   90.00
#
_symmetry.space_group_name_H-M   'P 1'
#
loop_
_entity.id
_entity.type
_entity.pdbx_description
1 polymer ?
#
loop_
_entity_poly.entity_id
_entity_poly.type
_entity_poly.pdbx_seq_one_letter_code
_entity_poly.pdbx_strand_id
1 'polypeptide(L)'
;MSARSTLDLSGWPAFDAGALPKPQRDAFLRRRTAIELYACGETVSTIEARTGLHRRQLYRLLDRCQAPHDDGRPFGWRAVVPYAHVSNYERTAGTSRSAVPTSSNGSRGGAAGAFAQLLRAYPTLARWIEHSVQAKRVTIRQTGTGDGLGLRLGGLKALHADFLRQCRSLGLGPTDYPLNTEQLGIRSLAATVRAQALRSFGRGACLAGATHLKGLPFKSDSPTATQYLDVVEFDGHRLDLRLKIVVRDPLGFEQAFEIEC
;
A
#
# COMPACT_ATOMS: atom_id res chain seq x y z
N MET A 1 9.28 -45.02 -1.24
CA MET A 1 8.60 -44.30 -0.14
C MET A 1 8.60 -42.82 -0.50
N SER A 2 7.44 -42.23 -0.85
CA SER A 2 7.39 -40.81 -1.24
C SER A 2 7.31 -39.90 -0.02
N ALA A 3 8.07 -38.81 -0.03
CA ALA A 3 8.05 -37.82 1.05
C ALA A 3 6.67 -37.16 1.14
N ARG A 4 6.05 -37.20 2.33
CA ARG A 4 4.87 -36.40 2.63
C ARG A 4 5.30 -34.94 2.75
N SER A 5 4.87 -34.10 1.81
CA SER A 5 5.00 -32.65 1.92
C SER A 5 3.97 -32.12 2.91
N THR A 6 4.36 -32.05 4.19
CA THR A 6 3.51 -31.60 5.30
C THR A 6 3.27 -30.08 5.21
N LEU A 7 2.29 -29.68 4.39
CA LEU A 7 1.84 -28.30 4.30
C LEU A 7 0.97 -27.98 5.52
N ASP A 8 1.51 -27.22 6.48
CA ASP A 8 0.75 -26.76 7.63
C ASP A 8 -0.19 -25.60 7.24
N LEU A 9 -1.49 -25.82 7.43
CA LEU A 9 -2.57 -24.86 7.18
C LEU A 9 -3.03 -24.13 8.44
N SER A 10 -2.59 -24.55 9.64
CA SER A 10 -3.08 -24.03 10.91
C SER A 10 -2.73 -22.57 11.16
N GLY A 11 -1.57 -22.13 10.66
CA GLY A 11 -1.13 -20.73 10.74
C GLY A 11 -1.76 -19.77 9.72
N TRP A 12 -2.69 -20.22 8.87
CA TRP A 12 -3.28 -19.36 7.82
C TRP A 12 -4.48 -18.58 8.37
N PRO A 13 -4.54 -17.24 8.17
CA PRO A 13 -5.62 -16.43 8.70
C PRO A 13 -6.97 -16.84 8.08
N ALA A 14 -7.97 -17.04 8.93
CA ALA A 14 -9.33 -17.37 8.50
C ALA A 14 -9.88 -16.32 7.53
N PHE A 15 -10.66 -16.78 6.55
CA PHE A 15 -11.29 -15.93 5.54
C PHE A 15 -12.77 -16.31 5.41
N ASP A 16 -13.67 -15.35 5.63
CA ASP A 16 -15.09 -15.56 5.40
C ASP A 16 -15.42 -15.54 3.90
N ALA A 17 -15.81 -16.70 3.38
CA ALA A 17 -16.26 -16.84 2.01
C ALA A 17 -17.66 -16.25 1.78
N GLY A 18 -18.45 -16.01 2.84
CA GLY A 18 -19.78 -15.40 2.79
C GLY A 18 -19.78 -14.00 2.19
N ALA A 19 -18.75 -13.20 2.50
CA ALA A 19 -18.49 -11.87 1.94
C ALA A 19 -18.27 -11.85 0.41
N LEU A 20 -18.04 -13.01 -0.25
CA LEU A 20 -17.82 -13.06 -1.70
C LEU A 20 -19.12 -13.25 -2.50
N PRO A 21 -19.27 -12.55 -3.65
CA PRO A 21 -20.32 -12.85 -4.62
C PRO A 21 -20.29 -14.32 -5.04
N LYS A 22 -21.46 -14.94 -5.26
CA LYS A 22 -21.62 -16.37 -5.58
C LYS A 22 -20.56 -16.95 -6.55
N PRO A 23 -20.32 -16.40 -7.76
CA PRO A 23 -19.31 -16.97 -8.67
C PRO A 23 -17.87 -16.89 -8.14
N GLN A 24 -17.54 -15.89 -7.32
CA GLN A 24 -16.23 -15.79 -6.69
C GLN A 24 -16.10 -16.75 -5.50
N ARG A 25 -17.18 -16.91 -4.72
CA ARG A 25 -17.26 -17.88 -3.63
C ARG A 25 -17.11 -19.32 -4.14
N ASP A 26 -17.79 -19.69 -5.21
CA ASP A 26 -17.70 -21.03 -5.81
C ASP A 26 -16.30 -21.32 -6.39
N ALA A 27 -15.59 -20.28 -6.86
CA ALA A 27 -14.19 -20.39 -7.27
C ALA A 27 -13.21 -20.46 -6.07
N PHE A 28 -13.49 -19.73 -4.99
CA PHE A 28 -12.73 -19.78 -3.75
C PHE A 28 -12.82 -21.17 -3.10
N LEU A 29 -14.03 -21.70 -2.92
CA LEU A 29 -14.27 -23.00 -2.27
C LEU A 29 -13.57 -24.14 -3.01
N ARG A 30 -13.70 -24.23 -4.35
CA ARG A 30 -12.99 -25.26 -5.15
C ARG A 30 -11.48 -25.22 -4.96
N ARG A 31 -10.89 -24.02 -4.90
CA ARG A 31 -9.43 -23.84 -4.68
C ARG A 31 -9.02 -24.17 -3.25
N ARG A 32 -9.84 -23.81 -2.27
CA ARG A 32 -9.65 -24.18 -0.87
C ARG A 32 -9.62 -25.71 -0.71
N THR A 33 -10.63 -26.40 -1.24
CA THR A 33 -10.66 -27.87 -1.24
C THR A 33 -9.43 -28.50 -1.92
N ALA A 34 -8.96 -27.94 -3.04
CA ALA A 34 -7.76 -28.45 -3.71
C ALA A 34 -6.48 -28.33 -2.84
N ILE A 35 -6.36 -27.26 -2.06
CA ILE A 35 -5.25 -27.05 -1.12
C ILE A 35 -5.39 -27.96 0.11
N GLU A 36 -6.60 -28.11 0.66
CA GLU A 36 -6.87 -29.01 1.79
C GLU A 36 -6.54 -30.47 1.42
N LEU A 37 -6.96 -30.94 0.24
CA LEU A 37 -6.61 -32.28 -0.26
C LEU A 37 -5.08 -32.44 -0.46
N TYR A 38 -4.39 -31.41 -0.97
CA TYR A 38 -2.93 -31.43 -1.10
C TYR A 38 -2.23 -31.55 0.26
N ALA A 39 -2.71 -30.82 1.28
CA ALA A 39 -2.19 -30.91 2.65
C ALA A 39 -2.43 -32.30 3.28
N CYS A 40 -3.55 -32.96 2.95
CA CYS A 40 -3.80 -34.36 3.33
C CYS A 40 -2.92 -35.39 2.59
N GLY A 41 -2.10 -34.97 1.61
CA GLY A 41 -1.22 -35.86 0.86
C GLY A 41 -1.88 -36.59 -0.32
N GLU A 42 -3.04 -36.13 -0.79
CA GLU A 42 -3.68 -36.66 -2.01
C GLU A 42 -2.80 -36.43 -3.24
N THR A 43 -2.89 -37.32 -4.23
CA THR A 43 -2.13 -37.15 -5.47
C THR A 43 -2.68 -35.98 -6.27
N VAL A 44 -1.81 -35.23 -6.95
CA VAL A 44 -2.25 -34.08 -7.76
C VAL A 44 -3.23 -34.50 -8.87
N SER A 45 -3.12 -35.73 -9.40
CA SER A 45 -4.08 -36.30 -10.36
C SER A 45 -5.47 -36.46 -9.74
N THR A 46 -5.55 -36.99 -8.51
CA THR A 46 -6.81 -37.10 -7.75
C THR A 46 -7.42 -35.72 -7.48
N ILE A 47 -6.59 -34.74 -7.11
CA ILE A 47 -7.03 -33.36 -6.81
C ILE A 47 -7.58 -32.69 -8.07
N GLU A 48 -6.88 -32.82 -9.20
CA GLU A 48 -7.28 -32.27 -10.49
C GLU A 48 -8.63 -32.87 -10.95
N ALA A 49 -8.80 -34.19 -10.85
CA ALA A 49 -10.07 -34.86 -11.15
C ALA A 49 -11.23 -34.43 -10.24
N ARG A 50 -10.97 -34.23 -8.94
CA ARG A 50 -12.02 -33.86 -7.95
C ARG A 50 -12.42 -32.38 -7.97
N THR A 51 -11.51 -31.48 -8.39
CA THR A 51 -11.71 -30.03 -8.24
C THR A 51 -11.67 -29.25 -9.56
N GLY A 52 -11.25 -29.88 -10.66
CA GLY A 52 -11.02 -29.23 -11.94
C GLY A 52 -9.83 -28.27 -11.96
N LEU A 53 -8.96 -28.30 -10.95
CA LEU A 53 -7.79 -27.44 -10.84
C LEU A 53 -6.56 -28.11 -11.42
N HIS A 54 -6.13 -27.63 -12.59
CA HIS A 54 -4.92 -28.09 -13.25
C HIS A 54 -3.68 -27.95 -12.35
N ARG A 55 -2.81 -28.97 -12.33
CA ARG A 55 -1.56 -29.04 -11.55
C ARG A 55 -0.76 -27.72 -11.46
N ARG A 56 -0.57 -27.01 -12.59
CA ARG A 56 0.17 -25.73 -12.62
C ARG A 56 -0.52 -24.62 -11.83
N GLN A 57 -1.85 -24.62 -11.78
CA GLN A 57 -2.64 -23.66 -11.02
C GLN A 57 -2.61 -23.97 -9.52
N LEU A 58 -2.59 -25.25 -9.13
CA LEU A 58 -2.46 -25.68 -7.74
C LEU A 58 -1.13 -25.18 -7.14
N TYR A 59 0.02 -25.47 -7.77
CA TYR A 59 1.31 -24.98 -7.27
C TYR A 59 1.36 -23.45 -7.19
N ARG A 60 0.89 -22.73 -8.23
CA ARG A 60 0.83 -21.26 -8.20
C ARG A 60 -0.07 -20.72 -7.07
N LEU A 61 -1.09 -21.46 -6.65
CA LEU A 61 -1.90 -21.09 -5.48
C LEU A 61 -1.14 -21.37 -4.18
N LEU A 62 -0.47 -22.51 -4.05
CA LEU A 62 0.35 -22.85 -2.88
C LEU A 62 1.48 -21.82 -2.66
N ASP A 63 2.19 -21.41 -3.71
CA ASP A 63 3.21 -20.36 -3.65
C ASP A 63 2.61 -19.03 -3.16
N ARG A 64 1.44 -18.66 -3.70
CA ARG A 64 0.72 -17.44 -3.31
C ARG A 64 0.22 -17.47 -1.87
N CYS A 65 -0.22 -18.62 -1.35
CA CYS A 65 -0.69 -18.71 0.04
C CYS A 65 0.45 -18.62 1.05
N GLN A 66 1.65 -19.09 0.67
CA GLN A 66 2.86 -19.02 1.50
C GLN A 66 3.59 -17.67 1.39
N ALA A 67 3.26 -16.83 0.41
CA ALA A 67 3.84 -15.50 0.28
C ALA A 67 3.57 -14.64 1.54
N PRO A 68 4.55 -13.83 2.00
CA PRO A 68 4.34 -12.92 3.11
C PRO A 68 3.38 -11.79 2.73
N HIS A 69 2.50 -11.45 3.65
CA HIS A 69 1.59 -10.31 3.58
C HIS A 69 2.13 -9.15 4.44
N ASP A 70 1.68 -7.92 4.18
CA ASP A 70 2.14 -6.70 4.86
C ASP A 70 1.83 -6.67 6.38
N ASP A 71 1.06 -7.63 6.90
CA ASP A 71 0.77 -7.81 8.34
C ASP A 71 1.74 -8.79 9.03
N GLY A 72 2.74 -9.29 8.30
CA GLY A 72 3.74 -10.25 8.77
C GLY A 72 3.31 -11.72 8.75
N ARG A 73 2.09 -12.02 8.29
CA ARG A 73 1.58 -13.40 8.16
C ARG A 73 1.67 -13.91 6.72
N PRO A 74 1.59 -15.23 6.48
CA PRO A 74 1.32 -15.73 5.14
C PRO A 74 -0.03 -15.20 4.64
N PHE A 75 -0.14 -14.89 3.34
CA PHE A 75 -1.42 -14.52 2.72
C PHE A 75 -2.52 -15.58 2.98
N GLY A 76 -2.13 -16.86 3.06
CA GLY A 76 -3.01 -17.98 3.37
C GLY A 76 -4.27 -18.00 2.50
N TRP A 77 -5.44 -18.13 3.13
CA TRP A 77 -6.72 -18.14 2.40
C TRP A 77 -7.01 -16.85 1.62
N ARG A 78 -6.46 -15.69 2.00
CA ARG A 78 -6.64 -14.42 1.26
C ARG A 78 -6.08 -14.52 -0.17
N ALA A 79 -5.00 -15.26 -0.37
CA ALA A 79 -4.41 -15.49 -1.70
C ALA A 79 -5.29 -16.32 -2.65
N VAL A 80 -6.25 -17.08 -2.11
CA VAL A 80 -7.11 -17.99 -2.86
C VAL A 80 -8.27 -17.25 -3.56
N VAL A 81 -8.63 -16.07 -3.05
CA VAL A 81 -9.71 -15.23 -3.56
C VAL A 81 -9.45 -14.84 -5.04
N PRO A 82 -10.44 -14.97 -5.94
CA PRO A 82 -10.33 -14.49 -7.32
C PRO A 82 -9.88 -13.02 -7.39
N TYR A 83 -8.97 -12.72 -8.32
CA TYR A 83 -8.43 -11.38 -8.54
C TYR A 83 -7.64 -10.75 -7.36
N ALA A 84 -7.42 -11.47 -6.25
CA ALA A 84 -6.53 -11.00 -5.19
C ALA A 84 -5.10 -10.79 -5.71
N HIS A 85 -4.56 -9.61 -5.42
CA HIS A 85 -3.18 -9.24 -5.69
C HIS A 85 -2.30 -9.69 -4.51
N VAL A 86 -1.52 -10.74 -4.74
CA VAL A 86 -0.63 -11.36 -3.73
C VAL A 86 0.81 -10.87 -3.87
N SER A 87 1.19 -10.43 -5.06
CA SER A 87 2.46 -9.76 -5.30
C SER A 87 2.20 -8.43 -5.98
N ASN A 88 3.01 -7.43 -5.63
CA ASN A 88 3.08 -6.19 -6.36
C ASN A 88 3.55 -6.46 -7.79
N TYR A 89 3.06 -5.68 -8.75
CA TYR A 89 3.43 -5.84 -10.16
C TYR A 89 4.93 -5.54 -10.36
N GLU A 90 5.70 -6.59 -10.63
CA GLU A 90 7.12 -6.47 -10.97
C GLU A 90 7.34 -6.54 -12.48
N ARG A 91 7.87 -5.47 -13.05
CA ARG A 91 8.24 -5.41 -14.46
C ARG A 91 9.61 -6.06 -14.68
N THR A 92 9.64 -7.12 -15.49
CA THR A 92 10.86 -7.75 -16.02
C THR A 92 11.24 -7.26 -17.42
N ALA A 93 10.31 -6.68 -18.18
CA ALA A 93 10.61 -6.09 -19.49
C ALA A 93 11.56 -4.88 -19.39
N GLY A 94 12.43 -4.68 -20.39
CA GLY A 94 13.37 -3.55 -20.43
C GLY A 94 12.69 -2.17 -20.55
N THR A 95 13.35 -1.11 -20.07
CA THR A 95 12.82 0.28 -20.06
C THR A 95 13.18 1.11 -21.29
N SER A 96 14.06 0.61 -22.16
CA SER A 96 14.42 1.24 -23.44
C SER A 96 13.22 1.38 -24.37
N ARG A 97 13.24 2.37 -25.28
CA ARG A 97 12.18 2.62 -26.27
C ARG A 97 11.79 1.40 -27.10
N SER A 98 12.72 0.46 -27.34
CA SER A 98 12.45 -0.78 -28.08
C SER A 98 11.70 -1.87 -27.27
N ALA A 99 11.52 -1.67 -25.96
CA ALA A 99 10.98 -2.67 -25.03
C ALA A 99 9.67 -2.22 -24.33
N VAL A 100 9.06 -1.14 -24.81
CA VAL A 100 7.69 -0.73 -24.45
C VAL A 100 6.81 -0.98 -25.68
N PRO A 101 5.90 -1.97 -25.67
CA PRO A 101 5.04 -2.25 -26.82
C PRO A 101 4.17 -1.05 -27.16
N THR A 102 4.17 -0.62 -28.41
CA THR A 102 3.15 0.31 -28.91
C THR A 102 1.79 -0.39 -28.89
N SER A 103 0.80 0.17 -28.18
CA SER A 103 -0.58 -0.31 -28.31
C SER A 103 -1.09 -0.05 -29.72
N SER A 104 -1.98 -0.92 -30.22
CA SER A 104 -2.59 -0.81 -31.55
C SER A 104 -3.32 0.51 -31.82
N ASN A 105 -3.71 1.24 -30.78
CA ASN A 105 -4.34 2.57 -30.87
C ASN A 105 -3.34 3.75 -30.77
N GLY A 106 -2.04 3.55 -31.02
CA GLY A 106 -1.02 4.62 -30.99
C GLY A 106 -0.68 5.19 -29.60
N SER A 107 -1.46 4.83 -28.57
CA SER A 107 -1.16 5.11 -27.17
C SER A 107 0.03 4.28 -26.69
N ARG A 108 1.05 4.93 -26.10
CA ARG A 108 2.24 4.29 -25.54
C ARG A 108 1.96 3.68 -24.15
N GLY A 109 1.07 2.69 -24.11
CA GLY A 109 0.84 1.84 -22.94
C GLY A 109 2.00 0.86 -22.72
N GLY A 110 2.30 0.46 -21.47
CA GLY A 110 3.36 -0.52 -21.16
C GLY A 110 4.51 -0.04 -20.27
N ALA A 111 4.48 1.24 -19.85
CA ALA A 111 5.41 1.80 -18.85
C ALA A 111 4.96 1.59 -17.37
N ALA A 112 3.87 0.86 -17.13
CA ALA A 112 3.47 0.47 -15.78
C ALA A 112 4.62 -0.29 -15.09
N GLY A 113 4.94 0.03 -13.83
CA GLY A 113 6.08 -0.57 -13.12
C GLY A 113 7.48 -0.08 -13.54
N ALA A 114 7.64 0.67 -14.63
CA ALA A 114 8.97 1.16 -15.08
C ALA A 114 9.66 2.08 -14.06
N PHE A 115 8.90 2.87 -13.30
CA PHE A 115 9.44 3.71 -12.22
C PHE A 115 9.94 2.89 -11.03
N ALA A 116 9.22 1.82 -10.65
CA ALA A 116 9.68 0.89 -9.60
C ALA A 116 10.93 0.13 -10.07
N GLN A 117 10.98 -0.27 -11.33
CA GLN A 117 12.16 -0.88 -11.96
C GLN A 117 13.38 0.06 -11.93
N LEU A 118 13.20 1.35 -12.26
CA LEU A 118 14.23 2.37 -12.15
C LEU A 118 14.77 2.52 -10.71
N LEU A 119 13.89 2.61 -9.71
CA LEU A 119 14.31 2.76 -8.32
C LEU A 119 15.01 1.52 -7.75
N ARG A 120 14.68 0.31 -8.24
CA ARG A 120 15.41 -0.92 -7.92
C ARG A 120 16.80 -0.97 -8.58
N ALA A 121 16.90 -0.51 -9.83
CA ALA A 121 18.18 -0.43 -10.55
C ALA A 121 19.13 0.64 -9.97
N TYR A 122 18.57 1.75 -9.46
CA TYR A 122 19.34 2.86 -8.86
C TYR A 122 18.87 3.16 -7.43
N PRO A 123 19.30 2.37 -6.41
CA PRO A 123 18.93 2.59 -5.01
C PRO A 123 19.38 3.94 -4.42
N THR A 124 20.35 4.60 -5.06
CA THR A 124 20.76 5.99 -4.75
C THR A 124 19.62 6.98 -5.03
N LEU A 125 18.91 6.80 -6.14
CA LEU A 125 17.77 7.64 -6.54
C LEU A 125 16.58 7.44 -5.60
N ALA A 126 16.33 6.21 -5.16
CA ALA A 126 15.30 5.88 -4.17
C ALA A 126 15.57 6.59 -2.82
N ARG A 127 16.81 6.47 -2.30
CA ARG A 127 17.25 7.17 -1.08
C ARG A 127 17.19 8.69 -1.22
N TRP A 128 17.53 9.23 -2.38
CA TRP A 128 17.43 10.67 -2.65
C TRP A 128 15.97 11.19 -2.63
N ILE A 129 15.01 10.44 -3.18
CA ILE A 129 13.59 10.77 -3.07
C ILE A 129 13.14 10.74 -1.60
N GLU A 130 13.51 9.70 -0.86
CA GLU A 130 13.18 9.58 0.56
C GLU A 130 13.73 10.76 1.38
N HIS A 131 15.02 11.06 1.24
CA HIS A 131 15.67 12.19 1.91
C HIS A 131 15.01 13.53 1.54
N SER A 132 14.65 13.71 0.27
CA SER A 132 13.94 14.92 -0.18
C SER A 132 12.59 15.14 0.51
N VAL A 133 11.87 14.05 0.81
CA VAL A 133 10.60 14.11 1.56
C VAL A 133 10.86 14.26 3.07
N GLN A 134 11.92 13.67 3.63
CA GLN A 134 12.33 13.91 5.03
C GLN A 134 12.71 15.39 5.25
N ALA A 135 13.49 15.97 4.34
CA ALA A 135 13.91 17.38 4.34
C ALA A 135 12.79 18.38 3.95
N LYS A 136 11.52 17.95 3.99
CA LYS A 136 10.33 18.80 3.73
C LYS A 136 10.37 19.62 2.44
N ARG A 137 11.07 19.16 1.38
CA ARG A 137 11.12 19.82 0.05
C ARG A 137 9.78 19.83 -0.70
N VAL A 138 8.80 19.10 -0.16
CA VAL A 138 7.44 18.92 -0.67
C VAL A 138 6.49 19.18 0.49
N THR A 139 5.33 19.75 0.20
CA THR A 139 4.23 19.91 1.16
C THR A 139 2.99 19.16 0.68
N ILE A 140 2.16 18.72 1.61
CA ILE A 140 0.86 18.12 1.32
C ILE A 140 -0.21 19.12 1.73
N ARG A 141 -1.21 19.35 0.88
CA ARG A 141 -2.39 20.13 1.24
C ARG A 141 -3.63 19.32 0.92
N GLN A 142 -4.56 19.22 1.86
CA GLN A 142 -5.92 18.84 1.54
C GLN A 142 -6.59 19.98 0.77
N THR A 143 -7.34 19.64 -0.26
CA THR A 143 -8.09 20.58 -1.11
C THR A 143 -9.45 19.96 -1.38
N GLY A 144 -10.52 20.69 -1.09
CA GLY A 144 -11.86 20.29 -1.51
C GLY A 144 -11.92 20.21 -3.04
N THR A 145 -12.24 19.02 -3.53
CA THR A 145 -12.69 18.77 -4.90
C THR A 145 -14.19 18.47 -4.86
N GLY A 146 -14.91 18.63 -5.98
CA GLY A 146 -16.37 18.43 -6.02
C GLY A 146 -16.81 17.05 -5.51
N ASP A 147 -15.97 16.03 -5.73
CA ASP A 147 -16.19 14.64 -5.30
C ASP A 147 -15.55 14.29 -3.92
N GLY A 148 -15.14 15.29 -3.13
CA GLY A 148 -14.58 15.10 -1.77
C GLY A 148 -13.17 15.63 -1.55
N LEU A 149 -12.51 15.20 -0.46
CA LEU A 149 -11.19 15.69 -0.05
C LEU A 149 -10.04 15.11 -0.92
N GLY A 150 -9.51 15.92 -1.83
CA GLY A 150 -8.30 15.63 -2.58
C GLY A 150 -7.03 16.02 -1.82
N LEU A 151 -5.91 15.30 -2.03
CA LEU A 151 -4.58 15.71 -1.55
C LEU A 151 -3.74 16.22 -2.72
N ARG A 152 -3.17 17.42 -2.58
CA ARG A 152 -2.32 18.10 -3.56
C ARG A 152 -0.89 18.23 -3.03
N LEU A 153 0.10 17.96 -3.89
CA LEU A 153 1.52 18.08 -3.59
C LEU A 153 2.06 19.47 -4.00
N GLY A 154 2.58 20.23 -3.04
CA GLY A 154 3.39 21.43 -3.27
C GLY A 154 4.87 21.10 -3.49
N GLY A 155 5.63 21.96 -4.17
CA GLY A 155 7.07 21.78 -4.41
C GLY A 155 7.46 20.76 -5.49
N LEU A 156 6.51 19.95 -5.99
CA LEU A 156 6.78 18.85 -6.94
C LEU A 156 7.55 19.29 -8.21
N LYS A 157 7.31 20.49 -8.75
CA LYS A 157 8.03 20.99 -9.94
C LYS A 157 9.54 21.11 -9.71
N ALA A 158 9.95 21.66 -8.56
CA ALA A 158 11.37 21.80 -8.22
C ALA A 158 12.01 20.44 -7.98
N LEU A 159 11.32 19.56 -7.23
CA LEU A 159 11.77 18.19 -7.01
C LEU A 159 11.90 17.40 -8.31
N HIS A 160 11.00 17.59 -9.27
CA HIS A 160 11.07 16.94 -10.57
C HIS A 160 12.26 17.43 -11.41
N ALA A 161 12.54 18.73 -11.42
CA ALA A 161 13.74 19.26 -12.06
C ALA A 161 15.03 18.69 -11.44
N ASP A 162 15.10 18.58 -10.11
CA ASP A 162 16.23 17.95 -9.42
C ASP A 162 16.37 16.46 -9.76
N PHE A 163 15.24 15.73 -9.76
CA PHE A 163 15.18 14.32 -10.12
C PHE A 163 15.72 14.05 -11.53
N LEU A 164 15.39 14.91 -12.50
CA LEU A 164 15.93 14.82 -13.86
C LEU A 164 17.43 15.12 -13.92
N ARG A 165 17.94 16.02 -13.07
CA ARG A 165 19.40 16.23 -12.92
C ARG A 165 20.09 14.99 -12.34
N GLN A 166 19.51 14.38 -11.31
CA GLN A 166 20.02 13.13 -10.72
C GLN A 166 20.00 11.96 -11.73
N CYS A 167 18.96 11.87 -12.57
CA CYS A 167 18.93 10.87 -13.64
C CYS A 167 20.10 11.04 -14.63
N ARG A 168 20.39 12.28 -15.04
CA ARG A 168 21.50 12.58 -15.97
C ARG A 168 22.87 12.33 -15.35
N SER A 169 23.09 12.65 -14.07
CA SER A 169 24.35 12.35 -13.38
C SER A 169 24.59 10.86 -13.17
N LEU A 170 23.54 10.04 -13.18
CA LEU A 170 23.62 8.57 -13.20
C LEU A 170 23.82 7.99 -14.62
N GLY A 171 24.06 8.84 -15.62
CA GLY A 171 24.33 8.44 -17.01
C GLY A 171 23.10 8.08 -17.85
N LEU A 172 21.87 8.31 -17.36
CA LEU A 172 20.65 8.02 -18.12
C LEU A 172 20.51 8.96 -19.31
N GLY A 173 20.37 8.37 -20.50
CA GLY A 173 20.25 9.07 -21.78
C GLY A 173 18.80 9.34 -22.20
N PRO A 174 18.60 10.02 -23.35
CA PRO A 174 17.27 10.34 -23.87
C PRO A 174 16.47 9.10 -24.33
N THR A 175 17.11 7.93 -24.43
CA THR A 175 16.52 6.63 -24.74
C THR A 175 15.95 5.91 -23.52
N ASP A 176 16.35 6.32 -22.32
CA ASP A 176 16.10 5.60 -21.08
C ASP A 176 14.95 6.21 -20.30
N TYR A 177 14.24 5.38 -19.53
CA TYR A 177 13.23 5.87 -18.61
C TYR A 177 13.92 6.63 -17.45
N PRO A 178 13.46 7.84 -17.05
CA PRO A 178 12.20 8.49 -17.42
C PRO A 178 12.29 9.46 -18.61
N LEU A 179 13.51 9.79 -19.07
CA LEU A 179 13.80 10.79 -20.09
C LEU A 179 13.21 10.45 -21.47
N ASN A 180 12.91 9.17 -21.71
CA ASN A 180 12.28 8.72 -22.95
C ASN A 180 10.76 8.98 -23.03
N THR A 181 10.13 9.39 -21.92
CA THR A 181 8.70 9.68 -21.83
C THR A 181 8.38 11.17 -21.96
N GLU A 182 7.27 11.51 -22.62
CA GLU A 182 6.82 12.90 -22.83
C GLU A 182 6.67 13.68 -21.50
N GLN A 183 6.08 13.03 -20.50
CA GLN A 183 5.84 13.61 -19.18
C GLN A 183 7.03 13.43 -18.22
N LEU A 184 8.17 12.94 -18.72
CA LEU A 184 9.44 12.77 -18.00
C LEU A 184 9.29 12.10 -16.61
N GLY A 185 8.39 11.12 -16.51
CA GLY A 185 8.08 10.42 -15.26
C GLY A 185 7.40 11.23 -14.14
N ILE A 186 6.98 12.49 -14.36
CA ILE A 186 6.51 13.39 -13.28
C ILE A 186 5.33 12.82 -12.47
N ARG A 187 4.38 12.13 -13.12
CA ARG A 187 3.23 11.50 -12.47
C ARG A 187 3.65 10.31 -11.58
N SER A 188 4.63 9.54 -12.03
CA SER A 188 5.19 8.41 -11.26
C SER A 188 5.99 8.90 -10.05
N LEU A 189 6.81 9.95 -10.23
CA LEU A 189 7.49 10.62 -9.13
C LEU A 189 6.49 11.16 -8.09
N ALA A 190 5.41 11.82 -8.54
CA ALA A 190 4.36 12.32 -7.66
C ALA A 190 3.68 11.20 -6.84
N ALA A 191 3.37 10.06 -7.48
CA ALA A 191 2.78 8.91 -6.82
C ALA A 191 3.72 8.30 -5.75
N THR A 192 5.00 8.11 -6.07
CA THR A 192 5.99 7.58 -5.11
C THR A 192 6.26 8.56 -3.97
N VAL A 193 6.36 9.86 -4.26
CA VAL A 193 6.50 10.91 -3.23
C VAL A 193 5.28 10.93 -2.29
N ARG A 194 4.06 10.81 -2.84
CA ARG A 194 2.82 10.71 -2.06
C ARG A 194 2.82 9.48 -1.16
N ALA A 195 3.14 8.31 -1.70
CA ALA A 195 3.21 7.06 -0.93
C ALA A 195 4.27 7.15 0.19
N GLN A 196 5.45 7.71 -0.11
CA GLN A 196 6.52 7.86 0.87
C GLN A 196 6.19 8.89 1.96
N ALA A 197 5.45 9.95 1.63
CA ALA A 197 4.97 10.95 2.58
C ALA A 197 3.84 10.43 3.48
N LEU A 198 2.93 9.61 2.94
CA LEU A 198 1.80 9.00 3.66
C LEU A 198 2.16 7.68 4.36
N ARG A 199 3.39 7.17 4.23
CA ARG A 199 3.87 5.93 4.86
C ARG A 199 3.66 5.91 6.39
N SER A 200 3.69 7.08 7.04
CA SER A 200 3.29 7.20 8.44
C SER A 200 2.44 8.46 8.63
N PHE A 201 1.40 8.35 9.47
CA PHE A 201 0.47 9.44 9.77
C PHE A 201 1.22 10.71 10.21
N GLY A 202 2.17 10.58 11.14
CA GLY A 202 2.92 11.73 11.65
C GLY A 202 3.76 12.44 10.58
N ARG A 203 4.26 11.72 9.58
CA ARG A 203 4.96 12.32 8.43
C ARG A 203 3.98 13.07 7.52
N GLY A 204 2.81 12.49 7.23
CA GLY A 204 1.74 13.15 6.48
C GLY A 204 1.28 14.45 7.14
N ALA A 205 1.00 14.39 8.45
CA ALA A 205 0.56 15.55 9.23
C ALA A 205 1.63 16.66 9.32
N CYS A 206 2.89 16.31 9.57
CA CYS A 206 4.01 17.26 9.55
C CYS A 206 4.21 17.94 8.17
N LEU A 207 3.96 17.22 7.07
CA LEU A 207 4.02 17.78 5.71
C LEU A 207 2.77 18.59 5.33
N ALA A 208 1.66 18.43 6.09
CA ALA A 208 0.47 19.26 6.03
C ALA A 208 0.53 20.52 6.92
N GLY A 209 1.59 20.67 7.72
CA GLY A 209 1.84 21.86 8.54
C GLY A 209 1.72 21.63 10.06
N ALA A 210 1.45 20.42 10.52
CA ALA A 210 1.46 20.14 11.96
C ALA A 210 2.85 20.33 12.55
N THR A 211 2.95 21.15 13.60
CA THR A 211 4.19 21.44 14.34
C THR A 211 4.36 20.55 15.57
N HIS A 212 3.25 20.15 16.19
CA HIS A 212 3.22 19.26 17.33
C HIS A 212 2.11 18.22 17.16
N LEU A 213 2.43 16.96 17.43
CA LEU A 213 1.49 15.85 17.33
C LEU A 213 1.41 15.17 18.69
N LYS A 214 0.37 15.49 19.47
CA LYS A 214 0.12 14.82 20.76
C LYS A 214 -0.49 13.43 20.50
N GLY A 215 -0.12 12.45 21.32
CA GLY A 215 -0.75 11.13 21.33
C GLY A 215 -0.31 10.14 20.24
N LEU A 216 0.58 10.51 19.30
CA LEU A 216 1.13 9.52 18.38
C LEU A 216 2.07 8.55 19.12
N PRO A 217 1.97 7.23 18.86
CA PRO A 217 2.94 6.29 19.37
C PRO A 217 4.33 6.59 18.78
N PHE A 218 5.36 6.51 19.63
CA PHE A 218 6.75 6.82 19.29
C PHE A 218 7.34 5.93 18.17
N LYS A 219 6.66 4.83 17.84
CA LYS A 219 6.84 4.02 16.63
C LYS A 219 5.48 3.71 16.01
N SER A 220 5.39 3.67 14.69
CA SER A 220 4.18 3.26 13.95
C SER A 220 3.98 1.75 13.88
N ASP A 221 4.78 0.97 14.61
CA ASP A 221 4.66 -0.48 14.70
C ASP A 221 3.54 -0.82 15.69
N SER A 222 2.29 -0.57 15.29
CA SER A 222 1.14 -1.19 15.96
C SER A 222 1.34 -2.71 15.90
N PRO A 223 1.22 -3.45 17.02
CA PRO A 223 1.42 -4.88 17.02
C PRO A 223 0.43 -5.55 16.05
N THR A 224 0.84 -6.62 15.35
CA THR A 224 -0.07 -7.32 14.43
C THR A 224 -1.27 -7.86 15.18
N ALA A 225 -2.47 -7.32 14.90
CA ALA A 225 -3.73 -7.80 15.47
C ALA A 225 -3.88 -9.32 15.29
N THR A 226 -4.04 -10.06 16.39
CA THR A 226 -4.26 -11.52 16.41
C THR A 226 -5.73 -11.87 16.44
N GLN A 227 -6.55 -11.07 17.11
CA GLN A 227 -8.00 -11.23 17.24
C GLN A 227 -8.76 -9.95 16.89
N TYR A 228 -10.09 -10.03 16.93
CA TYR A 228 -10.98 -8.90 16.75
C TYR A 228 -10.81 -7.89 17.91
N LEU A 229 -10.60 -6.61 17.57
CA LEU A 229 -10.33 -5.49 18.48
C LEU A 229 -8.96 -5.49 19.21
N ASP A 230 -7.99 -6.32 18.81
CA ASP A 230 -6.62 -6.29 19.37
C ASP A 230 -5.89 -4.96 19.18
N VAL A 231 -6.20 -4.24 18.10
CA VAL A 231 -5.65 -2.92 17.79
C VAL A 231 -6.81 -1.99 17.50
N VAL A 232 -6.95 -0.95 18.32
CA VAL A 232 -7.94 0.11 18.16
C VAL A 232 -7.21 1.43 17.98
N GLU A 233 -7.44 2.07 16.83
CA GLU A 233 -7.00 3.46 16.60
C GLU A 233 -8.13 4.39 17.02
N PHE A 234 -7.85 5.29 17.97
CA PHE A 234 -8.78 6.32 18.41
C PHE A 234 -8.52 7.60 17.61
N ASP A 235 -9.50 8.02 16.81
CA ASP A 235 -9.38 9.24 16.02
C ASP A 235 -9.48 10.48 16.92
N GLY A 236 -8.35 11.19 17.07
CA GLY A 236 -8.18 12.37 17.90
C GLY A 236 -8.88 13.60 17.32
N HIS A 237 -10.20 13.64 17.47
CA HIS A 237 -11.01 14.81 17.11
C HIS A 237 -10.70 16.00 18.04
N ARG A 238 -10.72 17.20 17.48
CA ARG A 238 -10.61 18.44 18.25
C ARG A 238 -11.92 18.64 19.02
N LEU A 239 -11.87 18.52 20.35
CA LEU A 239 -12.98 18.90 21.22
C LEU A 239 -12.97 20.42 21.37
N ASP A 240 -13.94 21.09 20.76
CA ASP A 240 -14.20 22.51 21.01
C ASP A 240 -14.81 22.64 22.42
N LEU A 241 -13.99 23.01 23.39
CA LEU A 241 -14.37 23.03 24.81
C LEU A 241 -14.86 24.42 25.21
N ARG A 242 -16.17 24.55 25.41
CA ARG A 242 -16.78 25.70 26.07
C ARG A 242 -16.83 25.47 27.57
N LEU A 243 -15.93 26.12 28.29
CA LEU A 243 -15.85 26.04 29.75
C LEU A 243 -16.47 27.29 30.37
N LYS A 244 -17.26 27.10 31.43
CA LYS A 244 -17.86 28.20 32.20
C LYS A 244 -17.36 28.11 33.64
N ILE A 245 -16.53 29.07 34.05
CA ILE A 245 -16.11 29.21 35.44
C ILE A 245 -17.19 30.03 36.15
N VAL A 246 -17.87 29.44 37.14
CA VAL A 246 -18.80 30.15 38.02
C VAL A 246 -18.10 30.38 39.35
N VAL A 247 -17.82 31.65 39.67
CA VAL A 247 -17.31 32.07 40.97
C VAL A 247 -18.49 32.52 41.81
N ARG A 248 -18.59 32.00 43.04
CA ARG A 248 -19.55 32.45 44.04
C ARG A 248 -18.85 33.38 45.03
N ASP A 249 -19.34 34.61 45.11
CA ASP A 249 -18.93 35.54 46.15
C ASP A 249 -19.48 35.08 47.52
N PRO A 250 -18.80 35.32 48.66
CA PRO A 250 -19.35 35.04 50.00
C PRO A 250 -20.71 35.69 50.31
N LEU A 251 -21.15 36.72 49.56
CA LEU A 251 -22.50 37.30 49.63
C LEU A 251 -23.56 36.52 48.81
N GLY A 252 -23.18 35.43 48.15
CA GLY A 252 -24.08 34.53 47.42
C GLY A 252 -24.32 34.89 45.95
N PHE A 253 -23.69 35.94 45.43
CA PHE A 253 -23.78 36.30 44.00
C PHE A 253 -22.90 35.38 43.14
N GLU A 254 -23.45 34.92 42.01
CA GLU A 254 -22.72 34.14 41.01
C GLU A 254 -22.21 35.04 39.89
N GLN A 255 -20.90 35.04 39.66
CA GLN A 255 -20.30 35.66 38.46
C GLN A 255 -19.72 34.56 37.58
N ALA A 256 -20.10 34.57 36.31
CA ALA A 256 -19.69 33.55 35.35
C ALA A 256 -18.80 34.12 34.25
N PHE A 257 -17.75 33.37 33.93
CA PHE A 257 -16.79 33.67 32.86
C PHE A 257 -16.79 32.51 31.87
N GLU A 258 -17.04 32.80 30.60
CA GLU A 258 -16.95 31.81 29.52
C GLU A 258 -15.54 31.82 28.92
N ILE A 259 -15.01 30.63 28.67
CA ILE A 259 -13.71 30.39 28.06
C ILE A 259 -13.94 29.47 26.85
N GLU A 260 -13.52 29.92 25.67
CA GLU A 260 -13.48 29.13 24.44
C GLU A 260 -12.02 28.70 24.15
N CYS A 261 -11.80 27.45 23.73
CA CYS A 261 -10.48 26.82 23.50
C CYS A 261 -10.50 25.89 22.26
#